data_AF-A0A7I7NHA2-F1
#
_entry.id   AF-A0A7I7NHA2-F1
#
_cell.length_a   1.000
_cell.length_b   1.000
_cell.length_c   1.000
_cell.angle_alpha   90.00
_cell.angle_beta   90.00
_cell.angle_gamma   90.00
#
_symmetry.space_group_name_H-M   'P 1'
#
loop_
_entity.id
_entity.type
_entity.pdbx_description
1 polymer ?
#
loop_
_entity_poly.entity_id
_entity_poly.type
_entity_poly.pdbx_seq_one_letter_code
_entity_poly.pdbx_strand_id
1 'polypeptide(L)'
;MKNTHGQLESASPVLQTTLLTFINQQCNAARAARLLYTHRNTLMNRLDAAQRLLPRSLDDSTVRVAMALQALQWRGKQTGVPGVNAD
;
A
#
# COMPACT_ATOMS: atom_id res chain seq x y z
N MET A 1 14.68 10.07 -12.85
CA MET A 1 14.77 9.09 -11.75
C MET A 1 13.75 8.00 -12.00
N LYS A 2 14.15 6.72 -12.03
CA LYS A 2 13.23 5.61 -12.29
C LYS A 2 12.43 5.32 -11.01
N ASN A 3 11.15 5.66 -11.01
CA ASN A 3 10.26 5.55 -9.85
C ASN A 3 10.19 4.08 -9.45
N THR A 4 10.79 3.77 -8.31
CA THR A 4 10.91 2.41 -7.76
C THR A 4 9.54 1.76 -7.47
N HIS A 5 8.45 2.53 -7.59
CA HIS A 5 7.09 2.17 -7.23
C HIS A 5 6.13 2.09 -8.43
N GLY A 6 6.60 2.35 -9.66
CA GLY A 6 5.72 2.37 -10.84
C GLY A 6 4.55 3.34 -10.67
N GLN A 7 3.35 2.96 -11.13
CA GLN A 7 2.12 3.76 -10.99
C GLN A 7 1.44 3.56 -9.63
N LEU A 8 2.02 2.78 -8.71
CA LEU A 8 1.43 2.47 -7.41
C LEU A 8 1.39 3.68 -6.46
N GLU A 9 2.37 4.58 -6.57
CA GLU A 9 2.38 5.85 -5.80
C GLU A 9 1.15 6.71 -6.07
N SER A 10 0.68 6.73 -7.32
CA SER A 10 -0.54 7.42 -7.75
C SER A 10 -1.80 6.56 -7.65
N ALA A 11 -1.67 5.28 -7.24
CA ALA A 11 -2.82 4.39 -7.10
C ALA A 11 -3.75 4.85 -5.98
N SER A 12 -4.98 4.34 -5.98
CA SER A 12 -5.93 4.66 -4.93
C SER A 12 -5.39 4.24 -3.54
N PRO A 13 -5.67 5.01 -2.47
CA PRO A 13 -5.24 4.67 -1.11
C PRO A 13 -5.70 3.27 -0.66
N VAL A 14 -6.80 2.79 -1.22
CA VAL A 14 -7.32 1.43 -0.98
C VAL A 14 -6.35 0.37 -1.48
N LEU A 15 -5.78 0.52 -2.68
CA LEU A 15 -4.82 -0.46 -3.23
C LEU A 15 -3.51 -0.44 -2.44
N GLN A 16 -3.02 0.75 -2.08
CA GLN A 16 -1.82 0.92 -1.25
C GLN A 16 -2.00 0.26 0.13
N THR A 17 -3.14 0.52 0.78
CA THR A 17 -3.46 -0.05 2.10
C THR A 17 -3.66 -1.55 2.03
N THR A 18 -4.29 -2.06 0.96
CA THR A 18 -4.47 -3.50 0.71
C THR A 18 -3.11 -4.19 0.62
N LEU A 19 -2.20 -3.67 -0.21
CA LEU A 19 -0.90 -4.28 -0.43
C LEU A 19 -0.02 -4.22 0.83
N LEU A 20 0.02 -3.08 1.51
CA LEU A 20 0.79 -2.95 2.76
C LEU A 20 0.26 -3.90 3.85
N THR A 21 -1.07 -4.01 4.00
CA THR A 21 -1.67 -4.92 4.98
C THR A 21 -1.36 -6.38 4.65
N PHE A 22 -1.40 -6.75 3.38
CA PHE A 22 -1.02 -8.09 2.93
C PHE A 22 0.44 -8.42 3.25
N ILE A 23 1.37 -7.51 2.96
CA ILE A 23 2.79 -7.68 3.28
C ILE A 23 3.01 -7.78 4.80
N ASN A 24 2.37 -6.90 5.59
CA ASN A 24 2.45 -6.92 7.05
C ASN A 24 1.87 -8.20 7.67
N GLN A 25 0.96 -8.88 6.96
CA GLN A 25 0.45 -10.20 7.35
C GLN A 25 1.23 -11.36 6.71
N GLN A 26 2.51 -11.15 6.36
CA GLN A 26 3.39 -12.18 5.79
C GLN A 26 2.77 -12.85 4.55
N CYS A 27 2.17 -12.04 3.68
CA CYS A 27 1.50 -12.50 2.46
C CYS A 27 0.32 -13.47 2.74
N ASN A 28 -0.32 -13.36 3.91
CA ASN A 28 -1.51 -14.14 4.25
C ASN A 28 -2.79 -13.39 3.85
N ALA A 29 -3.36 -13.76 2.70
CA ALA A 29 -4.58 -13.16 2.16
C ALA A 29 -5.78 -13.27 3.11
N ALA A 30 -5.97 -14.41 3.78
CA ALA A 30 -7.11 -14.58 4.69
C ALA A 30 -7.02 -13.65 5.91
N ARG A 31 -5.83 -13.47 6.48
CA ARG A 31 -5.59 -12.54 7.59
C ARG A 31 -5.77 -11.09 7.14
N ALA A 32 -5.21 -10.73 6.00
CA ALA A 32 -5.35 -9.37 5.45
C ALA A 32 -6.81 -9.03 5.10
N ALA A 33 -7.56 -9.96 4.51
CA ALA A 33 -8.98 -9.80 4.21
C ALA A 33 -9.80 -9.54 5.47
N ARG A 34 -9.54 -10.30 6.55
CA ARG A 34 -10.17 -10.08 7.86
C ARG A 34 -9.86 -8.71 8.45
N LEU A 35 -8.60 -8.27 8.40
CA LEU A 35 -8.19 -6.96 8.93
C LEU A 35 -8.80 -5.79 8.15
N LEU A 36 -9.01 -5.97 6.85
CA LEU A 36 -9.60 -4.96 5.98
C LEU A 36 -11.13 -5.07 5.87
N TYR A 37 -11.75 -5.94 6.68
CA TYR A 37 -13.19 -6.22 6.66
C TYR A 37 -13.73 -6.45 5.25
N THR A 38 -12.96 -7.18 4.43
CA THR A 38 -13.30 -7.45 3.03
C THR A 38 -13.32 -8.95 2.76
N HIS A 39 -14.05 -9.35 1.73
CA HIS A 39 -14.05 -10.74 1.31
C HIS A 39 -12.72 -11.12 0.66
N ARG A 40 -12.31 -12.39 0.77
CA ARG A 40 -11.05 -12.87 0.17
C ARG A 40 -10.96 -12.58 -1.33
N ASN A 41 -12.04 -12.80 -2.08
CA ASN A 41 -12.04 -12.55 -3.53
C ASN A 41 -11.85 -11.06 -3.84
N THR A 42 -12.47 -10.18 -3.06
CA THR A 42 -12.28 -8.74 -3.19
C THR A 42 -10.84 -8.34 -2.87
N LEU A 43 -10.22 -8.94 -1.85
CA LEU A 43 -8.80 -8.73 -1.56
C LEU A 43 -7.91 -9.18 -2.73
N MET A 44 -8.12 -10.38 -3.26
CA MET A 44 -7.31 -10.92 -4.36
C MET A 44 -7.40 -10.03 -5.61
N ASN A 45 -8.61 -9.60 -5.99
CA ASN A 45 -8.79 -8.68 -7.11
C ASN A 45 -8.05 -7.34 -6.91
N ARG A 46 -8.02 -6.83 -5.67
CA ARG A 46 -7.26 -5.62 -5.32
C ARG A 46 -5.75 -5.87 -5.37
N LEU A 47 -5.29 -7.04 -4.91
CA LEU A 47 -3.87 -7.41 -4.98
C LEU A 47 -3.43 -7.54 -6.44
N ASP A 48 -4.21 -8.18 -7.30
CA ASP A 48 -3.92 -8.29 -8.74
C ASP A 48 -3.85 -6.90 -9.39
N ALA A 49 -4.80 -6.02 -9.06
CA ALA A 49 -4.78 -4.65 -9.54
C ALA A 49 -3.52 -3.89 -9.07
N ALA A 50 -3.14 -4.03 -7.80
CA ALA A 50 -1.93 -3.40 -7.25
C ALA A 50 -0.65 -3.96 -7.88
N GLN A 51 -0.58 -5.28 -8.09
CA GLN A 51 0.54 -5.98 -8.71
C GLN A 51 0.81 -5.49 -10.14
N ARG A 52 -0.25 -5.23 -10.92
CA ARG A 52 -0.13 -4.69 -12.28
C ARG A 52 0.48 -3.28 -12.34
N LEU A 53 0.43 -2.54 -11.23
CA LEU A 53 1.00 -1.20 -11.13
C LEU A 53 2.47 -1.21 -10.68
N LEU A 54 2.97 -2.36 -10.20
CA LEU A 54 4.35 -2.52 -9.80
C LEU A 54 5.26 -2.69 -11.04
N PRO A 55 6.46 -2.08 -11.03
CA PRO A 55 7.42 -2.24 -12.11
C PRO A 55 8.08 -3.62 -12.14
N ARG A 56 7.96 -4.41 -11.06
CA ARG A 56 8.49 -5.77 -10.90
C ARG A 56 7.51 -6.60 -10.06
N SER A 57 7.64 -7.93 -10.12
CA SER A 57 6.86 -8.81 -9.25
C SER A 57 7.05 -8.43 -7.77
N LEU A 58 6.01 -8.64 -6.97
CA LEU A 58 6.07 -8.40 -5.53
C LEU A 58 7.09 -9.33 -4.88
N ASP A 59 7.23 -10.57 -5.35
CA ASP A 59 8.16 -11.55 -4.76
C ASP A 59 9.61 -11.05 -4.80
N ASP A 60 10.01 -10.39 -5.88
CA ASP A 60 11.37 -9.84 -6.06
C ASP A 60 11.61 -8.52 -5.32
N SER A 61 10.55 -7.90 -4.81
CA SER A 61 10.59 -6.51 -4.35
C SER A 61 9.81 -6.22 -3.08
N THR A 62 9.33 -7.25 -2.36
CA THR A 62 8.41 -7.12 -1.21
C THR A 62 8.90 -6.12 -0.18
N VAL A 63 10.16 -6.23 0.27
CA VAL A 63 10.75 -5.32 1.27
C VAL A 63 10.80 -3.88 0.74
N ARG A 64 11.20 -3.71 -0.52
CA ARG A 64 11.30 -2.40 -1.17
C ARG A 64 9.93 -1.74 -1.28
N VAL A 65 8.92 -2.51 -1.68
CA VAL A 65 7.52 -2.07 -1.80
C VAL A 65 6.90 -1.77 -0.43
N ALA A 66 7.23 -2.52 0.61
CA ALA A 66 6.77 -2.24 1.96
C ALA A 66 7.31 -0.90 2.48
N MET A 67 8.63 -0.69 2.38
CA MET A 67 9.30 0.56 2.78
C MET A 67 8.74 1.77 2.04
N ALA A 68 8.59 1.61 0.73
CA ALA A 68 7.95 2.54 -0.18
C ALA A 68 6.55 3.00 0.28
N LEU A 69 5.68 2.04 0.59
CA LEU A 69 4.31 2.31 1.04
C LEU A 69 4.27 2.95 2.43
N GLN A 70 5.15 2.53 3.34
CA GLN A 70 5.26 3.13 4.67
C GLN A 70 5.71 4.59 4.59
N ALA A 71 6.72 4.90 3.77
CA ALA A 71 7.17 6.27 3.55
C ALA A 71 6.07 7.15 2.95
N LEU A 72 5.27 6.60 2.01
CA LEU A 72 4.13 7.31 1.43
C LEU A 72 3.04 7.60 2.48
N GLN A 73 2.74 6.64 3.37
CA GLN A 73 1.80 6.85 4.47
C GLN A 73 2.29 7.93 5.46
N TRP A 74 3.58 8.00 5.75
CA TRP A 74 4.14 9.06 6.58
C TRP A 74 4.00 10.43 5.92
N ARG A 75 4.30 10.55 4.62
CA ARG A 75 4.10 11.80 3.87
C ARG A 75 2.64 12.26 3.89
N GLY A 76 1.69 11.34 3.71
CA GLY A 76 0.26 11.66 3.78
C GLY A 76 -0.22 12.05 5.19
N LYS A 77 0.39 11.49 6.24
CA LYS A 77 0.15 11.90 7.63
C LYS A 77 0.75 13.28 7.94
N GLN A 78 1.92 13.61 7.39
CA GLN A 78 2.58 14.90 7.58
C GLN A 78 1.84 16.06 6.91
N THR A 79 1.07 15.82 5.84
CA THR A 79 0.17 16.82 5.25
C THR A 79 -1.09 17.08 6.09
N GLY A 80 -1.27 16.35 7.21
CA GLY A 80 -2.40 16.47 8.12
C GLY A 80 -2.12 17.29 9.38
N VAL A 81 -1.33 18.37 9.29
CA VAL A 81 -1.24 19.38 10.37
C VAL A 81 -1.70 20.74 9.83
N PRO A 82 -2.87 21.24 10.24
CA PRO A 82 -3.24 22.64 10.09
C PRO A 82 -2.42 23.46 11.09
N GLY A 83 -1.36 24.10 10.61
CA GLY A 83 -0.74 25.20 11.34
C GLY A 83 -1.63 26.43 11.23
N VAL A 84 -2.59 26.59 12.15
CA VAL A 84 -3.22 27.88 12.47
C VAL A 84 -3.45 28.03 13.98
N ASN A 85 -2.65 28.94 14.55
CA ASN A 85 -2.88 29.85 15.68
C ASN A 85 -3.17 29.35 17.11
N ALA A 86 -2.17 29.54 17.98
CA ALA A 86 -2.20 30.19 19.31
C ALA A 86 -0.72 30.27 19.76
N ASP A 87 -0.06 31.40 20.07
CA ASP A 87 -0.45 32.74 20.55
C ASP A 87 0.25 33.86 19.76
#